data_AF-A0A8S2XGW3-F1
#
_entry.id   AF-A0A8S2XGW3-F1
#
_cell.length_a   1.000
_cell.length_b   1.000
_cell.length_c   1.000
_cell.angle_alpha   90.00
_cell.angle_beta   90.00
_cell.angle_gamma   90.00
#
_symmetry.space_group_name_H-M   'P 1'
#
loop_
_entity.id
_entity.type
_entity.pdbx_description
1 polymer ?
#
loop_
_entity_poly.entity_id
_entity_poly.type
_entity_poly.pdbx_seq_one_letter_code
_entity_poly.pdbx_strand_id
1 'polypeptide(L)'
;MSHYRTPLDIVRRRNSRWNPKKVQINNQYRALYRVFAAPPHTYSYYYINRTTPIGILDNLIDHAQTTQHFSIDTENDVTTHRPSLIQIQFVYVNQPSIIILIETQHLPPESSPLFIKIRYLCSLILTSTNSLYAWGDPIRELQNFLQFNLFNLTNPPIKHNIQSEFKDWFNDRYPSSPERKDEPNDQYSLQHAIKLVFNQWLDKELTLSDWGCGIDEHLATCIPQALVGMDRVRCLAGEREIRKLQTQYAINDCLSLTKLMFPVLYDWTPEQVKNYETSLQSLQLPSLKLESQYEDISDDEDMGLIPVHVQDEPLFHSPVPVEV
;
A
#
# COMPACT_ATOMS: atom_id res chain seq x y z
N MET A 1 27.12 -11.71 -21.70
CA MET A 1 26.19 -12.37 -20.75
C MET A 1 25.33 -11.30 -20.13
N SER A 2 24.01 -11.35 -20.32
CA SER A 2 23.08 -10.42 -19.67
C SER A 2 23.03 -10.76 -18.18
N HIS A 3 23.46 -9.83 -17.32
CA HIS A 3 23.26 -9.99 -15.88
C HIS A 3 21.80 -9.68 -15.57
N TYR A 4 21.01 -10.73 -15.34
CA TYR A 4 19.66 -10.60 -14.79
C TYR A 4 19.71 -9.71 -13.53
N ARG A 5 18.83 -8.72 -13.46
CA ARG A 5 18.67 -7.84 -12.30
C ARG A 5 17.34 -8.17 -11.65
N THR A 6 17.34 -8.28 -10.33
CA THR A 6 16.09 -8.47 -9.60
C THR A 6 15.22 -7.21 -9.71
N PRO A 7 13.89 -7.33 -9.56
CA PRO A 7 12.99 -6.17 -9.50
C PRO A 7 13.42 -5.16 -8.43
N LEU A 8 13.88 -5.66 -7.27
CA LEU A 8 14.36 -4.81 -6.18
C LEU A 8 15.61 -4.01 -6.57
N ASP A 9 16.56 -4.62 -7.31
CA ASP A 9 17.74 -3.91 -7.82
C ASP A 9 17.36 -2.80 -8.81
N ILE A 10 16.29 -3.02 -9.60
CA ILE A 10 15.77 -2.01 -10.53
C ILE A 10 15.23 -0.81 -9.75
N VAL A 11 14.40 -1.05 -8.72
CA VAL A 11 13.86 0.02 -7.86
C VAL A 11 14.97 0.77 -7.13
N ARG A 12 15.94 0.06 -6.55
CA ARG A 12 17.11 0.66 -5.89
C ARG A 12 17.89 1.59 -6.82
N ARG A 13 18.22 1.12 -8.02
CA ARG A 13 18.92 1.92 -9.04
C ARG A 13 18.11 3.14 -9.46
N ARG A 14 16.79 2.99 -9.64
CA ARG A 14 15.88 4.09 -9.98
C ARG A 14 15.90 5.15 -8.88
N ASN A 15 15.80 4.75 -7.62
CA ASN A 15 15.91 5.65 -6.47
C ASN A 15 17.27 6.35 -6.39
N SER A 16 18.38 5.64 -6.56
CA SER A 16 19.72 6.27 -6.56
C SER A 16 19.87 7.29 -7.69
N ARG A 17 19.25 7.04 -8.85
CA ARG A 17 19.32 7.94 -10.01
C ARG A 17 18.45 9.18 -9.83
N TRP A 18 17.21 9.01 -9.37
CA TRP A 18 16.22 10.10 -9.37
C TRP A 18 16.13 10.84 -8.04
N ASN A 19 16.43 10.16 -6.92
CA ASN A 19 16.31 10.70 -5.57
C ASN A 19 17.57 10.44 -4.71
N PRO A 20 18.80 10.79 -5.17
CA PRO A 20 20.05 10.43 -4.47
C PRO A 20 20.09 10.97 -3.03
N LYS A 21 19.55 12.17 -2.78
CA LYS A 21 19.46 12.75 -1.43
C LYS A 21 18.55 11.93 -0.50
N LYS A 22 17.38 11.48 -0.99
CA LYS A 22 16.49 10.63 -0.18
C LYS A 22 17.14 9.28 0.11
N VAL A 23 17.86 8.70 -0.85
CA VAL A 23 18.63 7.46 -0.64
C VAL A 23 19.70 7.65 0.43
N GLN A 24 20.43 8.77 0.41
CA GLN A 24 21.43 9.08 1.43
C GLN A 24 20.79 9.20 2.83
N ILE A 25 19.67 9.93 2.95
CA ILE A 25 18.93 10.06 4.22
C ILE A 25 18.43 8.69 4.68
N ASN A 26 17.85 7.89 3.78
CA ASN A 26 17.36 6.55 4.08
C ASN A 26 18.49 5.65 4.62
N ASN A 27 19.66 5.68 3.97
CA ASN A 27 20.83 4.91 4.40
C ASN A 27 21.40 5.41 5.74
N GLN A 28 21.44 6.72 5.94
CA GLN A 28 21.85 7.30 7.23
C GLN A 28 20.91 6.84 8.34
N TYR A 29 19.59 6.87 8.11
CA TYR A 29 18.62 6.48 9.12
C TYR A 29 18.64 4.98 9.39
N ARG A 30 18.76 4.16 8.34
CA ARG A 30 18.96 2.71 8.44
C ARG A 30 20.16 2.35 9.30
N ALA A 31 21.24 3.13 9.26
CA ALA A 31 22.46 2.89 10.04
C ALA A 31 22.33 3.31 11.52
N LEU A 32 21.45 4.26 11.84
CA LEU A 32 21.40 4.91 13.15
C LEU A 32 20.18 4.52 14.00
N TYR A 33 19.10 4.07 13.37
CA TYR A 33 17.82 3.87 14.04
C TYR A 33 17.28 2.46 13.79
N ARG A 34 16.50 1.96 14.75
CA ARG A 34 15.74 0.71 14.55
C ARG A 34 14.68 0.93 13.47
N VAL A 35 14.43 -0.09 12.64
CA VAL A 35 13.37 -0.04 11.64
C VAL A 35 12.00 0.09 12.31
N PHE A 36 11.13 0.92 11.74
CA PHE A 36 9.72 0.92 12.06
C PHE A 36 9.10 -0.32 11.41
N ALA A 37 8.53 -1.20 12.24
CA ALA A 37 7.73 -2.32 11.80
C ALA A 37 6.60 -2.49 12.83
N ALA A 38 5.37 -2.46 12.35
CA ALA A 38 4.23 -2.76 13.21
C ALA A 38 4.23 -4.26 13.56
N PRO A 39 3.93 -4.65 14.80
CA PRO A 39 3.82 -6.06 15.15
C PRO A 39 2.69 -6.72 14.34
N PRO A 40 2.88 -7.91 13.74
CA PRO A 40 1.88 -8.52 12.85
C PRO A 40 0.51 -8.79 13.47
N HIS A 41 0.42 -8.87 14.81
CA HIS A 41 -0.84 -9.11 15.53
C HIS A 41 -1.65 -7.83 15.79
N THR A 42 -1.11 -6.64 15.48
CA THR A 42 -1.81 -5.37 15.70
C THR A 42 -2.64 -4.94 14.50
N TYR A 43 -2.67 -5.74 13.41
CA TYR A 43 -3.47 -5.45 12.25
C TYR A 43 -3.82 -6.71 11.44
N SER A 44 -4.86 -6.62 10.62
CA SER A 44 -5.10 -7.48 9.47
C SER A 44 -5.08 -6.63 8.20
N TYR A 45 -4.86 -7.26 7.04
CA TYR A 45 -4.90 -6.53 5.77
C TYR A 45 -5.55 -7.35 4.66
N TYR A 46 -6.14 -6.65 3.68
CA TYR A 46 -6.85 -7.23 2.55
C TYR A 46 -6.52 -6.49 1.25
N TYR A 47 -6.29 -7.24 0.17
CA TYR A 47 -6.21 -6.68 -1.18
C TYR A 47 -7.60 -6.50 -1.77
N ILE A 48 -7.84 -5.33 -2.38
CA ILE A 48 -9.10 -4.97 -3.02
C ILE A 48 -8.85 -4.75 -4.51
N ASN A 49 -9.26 -5.73 -5.32
CA ASN A 49 -9.02 -5.82 -6.76
C ASN A 49 -10.08 -6.76 -7.40
N ARG A 50 -9.87 -7.15 -8.67
CA ARG A 50 -10.77 -8.05 -9.41
C ARG A 50 -10.81 -9.50 -8.91
N THR A 51 -9.85 -9.93 -8.09
CA THR A 51 -9.78 -11.28 -7.50
C THR A 51 -10.28 -11.32 -6.06
N THR A 52 -10.65 -10.18 -5.46
CA THR A 52 -11.20 -10.12 -4.10
C THR A 52 -12.52 -10.88 -3.98
N PRO A 53 -12.65 -11.85 -3.06
CA PRO A 53 -13.92 -12.52 -2.81
C PRO A 53 -14.99 -11.57 -2.27
N ILE A 54 -16.23 -11.73 -2.71
CA ILE A 54 -17.36 -10.88 -2.27
C ILE A 54 -17.55 -10.93 -0.75
N GLY A 55 -17.39 -12.10 -0.12
CA GLY A 55 -17.55 -12.24 1.34
C GLY A 55 -16.54 -11.42 2.15
N ILE A 56 -15.34 -11.17 1.61
CA ILE A 56 -14.37 -10.27 2.25
C ILE A 56 -14.89 -8.83 2.22
N LEU A 57 -15.49 -8.40 1.11
CA LEU A 57 -16.10 -7.06 1.02
C LEU A 57 -17.29 -6.90 1.95
N ASP A 58 -18.11 -7.95 2.11
CA ASP A 58 -19.24 -7.92 3.05
C ASP A 58 -18.75 -7.68 4.49
N ASN A 59 -17.75 -8.43 4.93
CA ASN A 59 -17.13 -8.22 6.25
C ASN A 59 -16.53 -6.81 6.39
N LEU A 60 -15.83 -6.31 5.36
CA LEU A 60 -15.25 -4.96 5.39
C LEU A 60 -16.31 -3.86 5.41
N ILE A 61 -17.45 -4.07 4.76
CA ILE A 61 -18.60 -3.16 4.79
C ILE A 61 -19.17 -3.08 6.21
N ASP A 62 -19.33 -4.23 6.90
CA ASP A 62 -19.81 -4.26 8.29
C ASP A 62 -18.86 -3.49 9.23
N HIS A 63 -17.54 -3.65 9.04
CA HIS A 63 -16.55 -2.84 9.75
C HIS A 63 -16.64 -1.35 9.40
N ALA A 64 -16.85 -1.00 8.13
CA ALA A 64 -16.90 0.39 7.69
C ALA A 64 -18.12 1.13 8.24
N GLN A 65 -19.24 0.45 8.44
CA GLN A 65 -20.45 1.03 9.03
C GLN A 65 -20.29 1.45 10.50
N THR A 66 -19.35 0.85 11.22
CA THR A 66 -19.11 1.12 12.65
C THR A 66 -17.84 1.93 12.92
N THR A 67 -17.02 2.15 11.89
CA THR A 67 -15.75 2.88 11.98
C THR A 67 -15.93 4.34 11.60
N GLN A 68 -15.40 5.25 12.42
CA GLN A 68 -15.47 6.70 12.17
C GLN A 68 -14.12 7.32 11.80
N HIS A 69 -13.01 6.62 12.06
CA HIS A 69 -11.66 7.16 11.90
C HIS A 69 -10.88 6.32 10.88
N PHE A 70 -10.37 6.97 9.83
CA PHE A 70 -9.63 6.32 8.76
C PHE A 70 -8.33 7.05 8.47
N SER A 71 -7.22 6.35 8.34
CA SER A 71 -5.99 6.92 7.78
C SER A 71 -5.86 6.51 6.31
N ILE A 72 -5.28 7.38 5.49
CA ILE A 72 -5.12 7.15 4.06
C ILE A 72 -3.73 7.56 3.57
N ASP A 73 -3.24 6.80 2.60
CA ASP A 73 -2.09 7.15 1.77
C ASP A 73 -2.32 6.62 0.34
N THR A 74 -1.57 7.16 -0.62
CA THR A 74 -1.73 6.80 -2.04
C THR A 74 -0.39 6.65 -2.74
N GLU A 75 -0.31 5.71 -3.67
CA GLU A 75 0.87 5.51 -4.51
C GLU A 75 0.51 5.59 -6.00
N ASN A 76 1.36 6.30 -6.74
CA ASN A 76 1.33 6.37 -8.19
C ASN A 76 2.42 5.44 -8.74
N ASP A 77 2.14 4.77 -9.85
CA ASP A 77 3.13 3.98 -10.55
C ASP A 77 4.19 4.91 -11.15
N VAL A 78 5.46 4.68 -10.82
CA VAL A 78 6.54 5.57 -11.24
C VAL A 78 6.78 5.56 -12.75
N THR A 79 6.45 4.45 -13.41
CA THR A 79 6.75 4.24 -14.83
C THR A 79 5.68 4.82 -15.73
N THR A 80 4.41 4.68 -15.34
CA THR A 80 3.24 5.12 -16.10
C THR A 80 2.65 6.43 -15.57
N HIS A 81 3.07 6.87 -14.39
CA HIS A 81 2.50 7.99 -13.64
C HIS A 81 0.99 7.85 -13.35
N ARG A 82 0.48 6.61 -13.40
CA ARG A 82 -0.93 6.33 -13.15
C ARG A 82 -1.19 6.09 -11.66
N PRO A 83 -2.33 6.55 -11.12
CA PRO A 83 -2.72 6.22 -9.75
C PRO A 83 -2.98 4.72 -9.64
N SER A 84 -2.35 4.09 -8.65
CA SER A 84 -2.20 2.63 -8.64
C SER A 84 -2.64 1.97 -7.36
N LEU A 85 -2.42 2.62 -6.22
CA LEU A 85 -2.74 2.06 -4.91
C LEU A 85 -3.37 3.13 -4.03
N ILE A 86 -4.50 2.79 -3.42
CA ILE A 86 -5.06 3.52 -2.28
C ILE A 86 -4.90 2.62 -1.06
N GLN A 87 -4.31 3.15 0.01
CA GLN A 87 -4.07 2.44 1.25
C GLN A 87 -4.99 3.06 2.29
N ILE A 88 -5.87 2.27 2.91
CA ILE A 88 -6.80 2.80 3.92
C ILE A 88 -6.73 1.95 5.17
N GLN A 89 -6.50 2.59 6.31
CA GLN A 89 -6.56 1.94 7.61
C GLN A 89 -7.84 2.31 8.34
N PHE A 90 -8.51 1.31 8.90
CA PHE A 90 -9.58 1.44 9.87
C PHE A 90 -8.94 1.60 11.24
N VAL A 91 -9.10 2.78 11.85
CA VAL A 91 -8.41 3.14 13.08
C VAL A 91 -9.30 2.82 14.29
N TYR A 92 -8.81 1.94 15.16
CA TYR A 92 -9.45 1.56 16.42
C TYR A 92 -8.52 1.86 17.60
N VAL A 93 -9.08 2.23 18.74
CA VAL A 93 -8.29 2.58 19.94
C VAL A 93 -7.79 1.33 20.70
N ASN A 94 -8.59 0.26 20.72
CA ASN A 94 -8.34 -0.92 21.57
C ASN A 94 -8.45 -2.24 20.80
N GLN A 95 -8.29 -2.22 19.47
CA GLN A 95 -8.44 -3.40 18.62
C GLN A 95 -7.40 -3.35 17.48
N PRO A 96 -7.01 -4.51 16.93
CA PRO A 96 -6.18 -4.55 15.73
C PRO A 96 -6.81 -3.73 14.60
N SER A 97 -5.99 -2.95 13.89
CA SER A 97 -6.45 -2.20 12.71
C SER A 97 -6.75 -3.12 11.53
N ILE A 98 -7.65 -2.69 10.66
CA ILE A 98 -7.85 -3.33 9.36
C ILE A 98 -7.25 -2.41 8.30
N ILE A 99 -6.41 -2.95 7.42
CA ILE A 99 -5.82 -2.21 6.31
C ILE A 99 -6.34 -2.77 5.00
N ILE A 100 -6.89 -1.93 4.15
CA ILE A 100 -7.27 -2.31 2.80
C ILE A 100 -6.33 -1.67 1.79
N LEU A 101 -5.89 -2.46 0.83
CA LEU A 101 -4.96 -2.07 -0.23
C LEU A 101 -5.70 -2.17 -1.56
N ILE A 102 -6.21 -1.04 -2.06
CA ILE A 102 -7.04 -0.98 -3.26
C ILE A 102 -6.14 -0.78 -4.49
N GLU A 103 -6.02 -1.80 -5.31
CA GLU A 103 -5.17 -1.80 -6.50
C GLU A 103 -5.95 -1.30 -7.72
N THR A 104 -5.95 0.01 -7.91
CA THR A 104 -6.91 0.69 -8.81
C THR A 104 -6.76 0.34 -10.28
N GLN A 105 -5.56 -0.09 -10.71
CA GLN A 105 -5.33 -0.60 -12.07
C GLN A 105 -5.87 -2.01 -12.30
N HIS A 106 -6.29 -2.72 -11.26
CA HIS A 106 -6.79 -4.10 -11.29
C HIS A 106 -8.21 -4.23 -10.77
N LEU A 107 -8.98 -3.16 -10.78
CA LEU A 107 -10.41 -3.19 -10.43
C LEU A 107 -11.21 -4.04 -11.42
N PRO A 108 -12.30 -4.68 -10.98
CA PRO A 108 -13.23 -5.38 -11.87
C PRO A 108 -14.03 -4.38 -12.73
N PRO A 109 -14.73 -4.83 -13.79
CA PRO A 109 -15.56 -3.96 -14.62
C PRO A 109 -16.62 -3.21 -13.81
N GLU A 110 -16.93 -1.96 -14.16
CA GLU A 110 -17.83 -1.10 -13.38
C GLU A 110 -19.26 -1.67 -13.20
N SER A 111 -19.72 -2.45 -14.19
CA SER A 111 -21.02 -3.13 -14.17
C SER A 111 -21.04 -4.38 -13.29
N SER A 112 -19.89 -4.84 -12.80
CA SER A 112 -19.81 -6.07 -12.00
C SER A 112 -20.36 -5.87 -10.59
N PRO A 113 -21.01 -6.89 -9.99
CA PRO A 113 -21.41 -6.85 -8.59
C PRO A 113 -20.25 -6.56 -7.63
N LEU A 114 -19.05 -7.06 -7.96
CA LEU A 114 -17.84 -6.83 -7.18
C LEU A 114 -17.46 -5.35 -7.17
N PHE A 115 -17.42 -4.68 -8.34
CA PHE A 115 -17.13 -3.24 -8.41
C PHE A 115 -18.15 -2.41 -7.64
N ILE A 116 -19.44 -2.73 -7.77
CA ILE A 116 -20.52 -2.03 -7.06
C ILE A 116 -20.30 -2.12 -5.54
N LYS A 117 -19.87 -3.26 -5.02
CA LYS A 117 -19.53 -3.44 -3.59
C LYS A 117 -18.27 -2.67 -3.18
N ILE A 118 -17.21 -2.69 -4.00
CA ILE A 118 -15.99 -1.88 -3.74
C ILE A 118 -16.36 -0.40 -3.65
N ARG A 119 -17.15 0.09 -4.61
CA ARG A 119 -17.64 1.48 -4.62
C ARG A 119 -18.49 1.79 -3.40
N TYR A 120 -19.37 0.87 -2.98
CA TYR A 120 -20.17 1.05 -1.78
C TYR A 120 -19.31 1.11 -0.51
N LEU A 121 -18.32 0.23 -0.36
CA LEU A 121 -17.33 0.28 0.72
C LEU A 121 -16.63 1.64 0.78
N CYS A 122 -16.10 2.13 -0.35
CA CYS A 122 -15.47 3.44 -0.43
C CYS A 122 -16.42 4.59 -0.06
N SER A 123 -17.70 4.49 -0.44
CA SER A 123 -18.71 5.50 -0.08
C SER A 123 -19.03 5.55 1.42
N LEU A 124 -18.93 4.40 2.12
CA LEU A 124 -19.08 4.34 3.58
C LEU A 124 -17.86 4.93 4.28
N ILE A 125 -16.66 4.69 3.76
CA ILE A 125 -15.41 5.21 4.32
C ILE A 125 -15.33 6.74 4.14
N LEU A 126 -15.63 7.24 2.94
CA LEU A 126 -15.42 8.63 2.53
C LEU A 126 -16.66 9.52 2.70
N THR A 127 -17.52 9.22 3.68
CA THR A 127 -18.68 10.04 4.03
C THR A 127 -18.31 11.22 4.94
N SER A 128 -19.10 12.29 4.91
CA SER A 128 -18.85 13.52 5.68
C SER A 128 -18.92 13.37 7.21
N THR A 129 -19.44 12.26 7.72
CA THR A 129 -19.46 11.95 9.16
C THR A 129 -18.17 11.32 9.67
N ASN A 130 -17.28 10.88 8.77
CA ASN A 130 -16.04 10.22 9.14
C ASN A 130 -14.87 11.21 9.16
N SER A 131 -13.87 10.91 9.97
CA SER A 131 -12.58 11.58 9.99
C SER A 131 -11.57 10.84 9.12
N LEU A 132 -10.94 11.57 8.18
CA LEU A 132 -9.91 11.06 7.27
C LEU A 132 -8.57 11.76 7.55
N TYR A 133 -7.58 10.97 7.94
CA TYR A 133 -6.24 11.42 8.31
C TYR A 133 -5.23 11.08 7.21
N ALA A 134 -4.39 12.03 6.80
CA ALA A 134 -3.30 11.80 5.85
C ALA A 134 -2.03 12.55 6.26
N TRP A 135 -0.88 12.12 5.75
CA TRP A 135 0.38 12.88 5.82
C TRP A 135 0.44 13.92 4.69
N GLY A 136 -0.48 14.88 4.73
CA GLY A 136 -0.72 15.85 3.66
C GLY A 136 -2.19 16.26 3.59
N ASP A 137 -2.62 16.86 2.48
CA ASP A 137 -4.05 17.12 2.24
C ASP A 137 -4.71 15.85 1.65
N PRO A 138 -5.58 15.14 2.39
CA PRO A 138 -6.16 13.89 1.95
C PRO A 138 -7.01 14.04 0.68
N ILE A 139 -7.66 15.19 0.48
CA ILE A 139 -8.48 15.43 -0.71
C ILE A 139 -7.59 15.57 -1.94
N ARG A 140 -6.45 16.25 -1.80
CA ARG A 140 -5.48 16.37 -2.90
C ARG A 140 -4.87 15.03 -3.28
N GLU A 141 -4.62 14.14 -2.32
CA GLU A 141 -4.14 12.79 -2.62
C GLU A 141 -5.17 11.97 -3.42
N LEU A 142 -6.44 12.05 -3.02
CA LEU A 142 -7.54 11.33 -3.66
C LEU A 142 -7.95 11.88 -5.04
N GLN A 143 -7.61 13.13 -5.37
CA GLN A 143 -8.02 13.78 -6.63
C GLN A 143 -7.64 12.97 -7.87
N ASN A 144 -6.45 12.37 -7.88
CA ASN A 144 -5.96 11.60 -9.03
C ASN A 144 -6.75 10.28 -9.25
N PHE A 145 -7.51 9.85 -8.25
CA PHE A 145 -8.25 8.59 -8.25
C PHE A 145 -9.74 8.75 -8.61
N LEU A 146 -10.24 9.98 -8.79
CA LEU A 146 -11.66 10.24 -9.13
C LEU A 146 -12.08 9.56 -10.44
N GLN A 147 -11.15 9.36 -11.37
CA GLN A 147 -11.40 8.69 -12.66
C GLN A 147 -11.83 7.22 -12.53
N PHE A 148 -11.60 6.57 -11.38
CA PHE A 148 -11.98 5.18 -11.16
C PHE A 148 -13.42 5.02 -10.65
N ASN A 149 -14.19 6.11 -10.50
CA ASN A 149 -15.59 6.08 -10.07
C ASN A 149 -15.85 5.33 -8.75
N LEU A 150 -14.83 5.20 -7.89
CA LEU A 150 -14.92 4.53 -6.58
C LEU A 150 -15.64 5.38 -5.53
N PHE A 151 -15.59 6.70 -5.67
CA PHE A 151 -16.16 7.67 -4.74
C PHE A 151 -16.36 9.02 -5.43
N ASN A 152 -17.13 9.90 -4.80
CA ASN A 152 -17.20 11.31 -5.14
C ASN A 152 -16.84 12.13 -3.90
N LEU A 153 -16.30 13.34 -4.10
CA LEU A 153 -15.88 14.23 -3.02
C LEU A 153 -16.80 15.45 -2.89
N THR A 154 -18.09 15.29 -3.25
CA THR A 154 -19.08 16.37 -3.11
C THR A 154 -19.38 16.66 -1.64
N ASN A 155 -19.42 15.61 -0.80
CA ASN A 155 -19.56 15.70 0.65
C ASN A 155 -18.38 14.98 1.31
N PRO A 156 -17.17 15.56 1.26
CA PRO A 156 -15.96 14.88 1.70
C PRO A 156 -15.95 14.64 3.21
N PRO A 157 -15.18 13.65 3.69
CA PRO A 157 -14.98 13.42 5.12
C PRO A 157 -14.32 14.62 5.81
N ILE A 158 -14.42 14.66 7.14
CA ILE A 158 -13.68 15.60 7.98
C ILE A 158 -12.19 15.32 7.80
N LYS A 159 -11.48 16.25 7.15
CA LYS A 159 -10.08 16.06 6.80
C LYS A 159 -9.13 16.52 7.90
N HIS A 160 -8.10 15.73 8.14
CA HIS A 160 -7.02 16.02 9.05
C HIS A 160 -5.68 15.90 8.33
N ASN A 161 -4.94 17.01 8.29
CA ASN A 161 -3.60 17.06 7.72
C ASN A 161 -2.59 16.94 8.86
N ILE A 162 -2.20 15.70 9.17
CA ILE A 162 -1.31 15.40 10.29
C ILE A 162 0.08 16.01 10.07
N GLN A 163 0.50 16.24 8.83
CA GLN A 163 1.80 16.87 8.55
C GLN A 163 1.85 18.33 9.04
N SER A 164 0.76 19.09 8.82
CA SER A 164 0.65 20.46 9.32
C SER A 164 0.51 20.49 10.84
N GLU A 165 -0.36 19.65 11.39
CA GLU A 165 -0.57 19.55 12.85
C GLU A 165 0.72 19.11 13.57
N PHE A 166 1.48 18.18 13.00
CA PHE A 166 2.77 17.74 13.54
C PHE A 166 3.79 18.88 13.58
N LYS A 167 3.85 19.71 12.54
CA LYS A 167 4.78 20.85 12.50
C LYS A 167 4.49 21.82 13.64
N ASP A 168 3.23 22.19 13.83
CA ASP A 168 2.82 23.10 14.89
C ASP A 168 3.12 22.51 16.26
N TRP A 169 2.71 21.25 16.49
CA TRP A 169 2.99 20.50 17.72
C TRP A 169 4.50 20.40 18.03
N PHE A 170 5.31 20.02 17.05
CA PHE A 170 6.75 19.84 17.25
C PHE A 170 7.45 21.17 17.55
N ASN A 171 7.10 22.23 16.81
CA ASN A 171 7.71 23.55 16.99
C ASN A 171 7.37 24.18 18.35
N ASP A 172 6.13 23.97 18.85
CA ASP A 172 5.72 24.43 20.18
C ASP A 172 6.43 23.65 21.29
N ARG A 173 6.51 22.32 21.14
CA ARG A 173 7.09 21.44 22.16
C ARG A 173 8.61 21.53 22.25
N TYR A 174 9.28 21.77 21.12
CA TYR A 174 10.74 21.80 21.00
C TYR A 174 11.23 23.10 20.39
N PRO A 175 10.98 24.26 21.02
CA PRO A 175 11.21 25.58 20.42
C PRO A 175 12.68 25.86 20.09
N SER A 176 13.61 25.13 20.73
CA SER A 176 15.07 25.24 20.54
C SER A 176 15.68 24.10 19.73
N SER A 177 14.88 23.19 19.15
CA SER A 177 15.40 22.10 18.32
C SER A 177 16.01 22.65 17.03
N PRO A 178 17.21 22.18 16.61
CA PRO A 178 17.79 22.55 15.31
C PRO A 178 17.04 21.93 14.12
N GLU A 179 16.19 20.92 14.36
CA GLU A 179 15.32 20.29 13.36
C GLU A 179 13.99 21.01 13.17
N ARG A 180 13.75 22.11 13.90
CA ARG A 180 12.57 22.96 13.78
C ARG A 180 12.40 23.49 12.35
N LYS A 181 11.16 23.58 11.89
CA LYS A 181 10.81 24.11 10.57
C LYS A 181 9.94 25.36 10.73
N ASP A 182 10.54 26.53 10.58
CA ASP A 182 9.84 27.81 10.76
C ASP A 182 9.22 28.36 9.47
N GLU A 183 9.84 28.06 8.33
CA GLU A 183 9.35 28.56 7.05
C GLU A 183 8.00 27.92 6.71
N PRO A 184 6.99 28.68 6.25
CA PRO A 184 5.64 28.15 5.98
C PRO A 184 5.64 26.92 5.06
N ASN A 185 6.53 26.92 4.07
CA ASN A 185 6.64 25.86 3.07
C ASN A 185 7.55 24.70 3.49
N ASP A 186 8.28 24.83 4.61
CA ASP A 186 9.11 23.75 5.09
C ASP A 186 8.25 22.75 5.86
N GLN A 187 8.25 21.51 5.38
CA GLN A 187 7.40 20.43 5.88
C GLN A 187 8.22 19.22 6.27
N TYR A 188 7.83 18.58 7.37
CA TYR A 188 8.41 17.30 7.76
C TYR A 188 8.00 16.20 6.77
N SER A 189 8.92 15.33 6.39
CA SER A 189 8.53 14.05 5.80
C SER A 189 8.05 13.12 6.91
N LEU A 190 7.15 12.19 6.58
CA LEU A 190 6.65 11.21 7.54
C LEU A 190 7.79 10.42 8.19
N GLN A 191 8.76 9.99 7.37
CA GLN A 191 9.97 9.31 7.85
C GLN A 191 10.76 10.16 8.87
N HIS A 192 10.86 11.48 8.65
CA HIS A 192 11.57 12.37 9.58
C HIS A 192 10.79 12.56 10.88
N ALA A 193 9.46 12.69 10.80
CA ALA A 193 8.61 12.78 11.99
C ALA A 193 8.69 11.52 12.86
N ILE A 194 8.65 10.32 12.24
CA ILE A 194 8.84 9.04 12.93
C ILE A 194 10.21 8.99 13.62
N LYS A 195 11.27 9.47 12.96
CA LYS A 195 12.61 9.58 13.55
C LYS A 195 12.63 10.49 14.77
N LEU A 196 11.99 11.67 14.69
CA LEU A 196 12.00 12.65 15.77
C LEU A 196 11.20 12.18 17.00
N VAL A 197 10.05 11.55 16.83
CA VAL A 197 9.17 11.17 17.95
C VAL A 197 9.55 9.82 18.56
N PHE A 198 9.87 8.84 17.72
CA PHE A 198 10.00 7.44 18.15
C PHE A 198 11.42 6.89 18.06
N ASN A 199 12.37 7.68 17.54
CA ASN A 199 13.74 7.25 17.29
C ASN A 199 13.77 5.98 16.41
N GLN A 200 12.90 5.94 15.39
CA GLN A 200 12.74 4.84 14.44
C GLN A 200 12.97 5.32 13.01
N TRP A 201 13.31 4.39 12.13
CA TRP A 201 13.45 4.63 10.70
C TRP A 201 12.33 3.92 9.93
N LEU A 202 11.50 4.71 9.26
CA LEU A 202 10.50 4.22 8.31
C LEU A 202 11.15 4.00 6.94
N ASP A 203 11.22 2.77 6.44
CA ASP A 203 11.91 2.51 5.17
C ASP A 203 11.15 3.13 3.98
N LYS A 204 11.85 3.95 3.20
CA LYS A 204 11.32 4.59 1.98
C LYS A 204 11.97 4.06 0.69
N GLU A 205 12.59 2.88 0.74
CA GLU A 205 13.25 2.25 -0.41
C GLU A 205 12.30 1.93 -1.58
N LEU A 206 11.00 1.77 -1.32
CA LEU A 206 10.02 1.36 -2.33
C LEU A 206 9.14 2.48 -2.90
N THR A 207 9.42 3.75 -2.56
CA THR A 207 8.62 4.90 -3.05
C THR A 207 8.62 5.05 -4.58
N LEU A 208 9.61 4.49 -5.28
CA LEU A 208 9.66 4.46 -6.75
C LEU A 208 9.48 3.04 -7.30
N SER A 209 8.63 2.24 -6.66
CA SER A 209 8.26 0.92 -7.18
C SER A 209 7.27 1.01 -8.34
N ASP A 210 7.16 -0.08 -9.10
CA ASP A 210 6.17 -0.22 -10.16
C ASP A 210 4.85 -0.73 -9.55
N TRP A 211 4.09 0.17 -8.94
CA TRP A 211 2.83 -0.15 -8.25
C TRP A 211 1.71 -0.60 -9.20
N GLY A 212 1.78 -0.22 -10.47
CA GLY A 212 0.74 -0.50 -11.45
C GLY A 212 0.60 -1.97 -11.80
N CYS A 213 1.63 -2.79 -11.54
CA CYS A 213 1.54 -4.22 -11.76
C CYS A 213 0.68 -4.94 -10.71
N GLY A 214 0.34 -4.27 -9.61
CA GLY A 214 -0.33 -4.89 -8.47
C GLY A 214 0.66 -5.63 -7.56
N ILE A 215 0.41 -5.52 -6.27
CA ILE A 215 1.14 -6.13 -5.16
C ILE A 215 0.51 -7.46 -4.72
N ASP A 216 -0.76 -7.72 -5.05
CA ASP A 216 -1.39 -9.02 -4.79
C ASP A 216 -0.80 -10.11 -5.70
N GLU A 217 -0.19 -11.14 -5.12
CA GLU A 217 0.42 -12.25 -5.87
C GLU A 217 -0.61 -13.02 -6.72
N HIS A 218 -1.89 -13.02 -6.33
CA HIS A 218 -2.96 -13.73 -7.04
C HIS A 218 -3.34 -13.07 -8.38
N LEU A 219 -2.95 -11.83 -8.63
CA LEU A 219 -3.23 -11.14 -9.90
C LEU A 219 -2.45 -11.72 -11.09
N ALA A 220 -1.34 -12.43 -10.85
CA ALA A 220 -0.50 -13.08 -11.86
C ALA A 220 -0.03 -12.16 -13.02
N THR A 221 0.17 -10.86 -12.74
CA THR A 221 0.44 -9.81 -13.74
C THR A 221 1.89 -9.69 -14.20
N CYS A 222 2.86 -10.16 -13.42
CA CYS A 222 4.30 -10.00 -13.69
C CYS A 222 4.98 -11.31 -14.13
N ILE A 223 4.37 -12.09 -15.02
CA ILE A 223 5.00 -13.32 -15.54
C ILE A 223 5.43 -13.08 -16.99
N PRO A 224 6.72 -12.81 -17.27
CA PRO A 224 7.20 -12.68 -18.63
C PRO A 224 7.06 -14.03 -19.35
N GLN A 225 6.17 -14.10 -20.35
CA GLN A 225 5.93 -15.33 -21.13
C GLN A 225 7.19 -15.82 -21.88
N ALA A 226 8.13 -14.91 -22.16
CA ALA A 226 9.35 -15.20 -22.91
C ALA A 226 10.48 -15.84 -22.08
N LEU A 227 10.37 -15.86 -20.74
CA LEU A 227 11.39 -16.48 -19.90
C LEU A 227 11.15 -17.98 -19.77
N VAL A 228 12.20 -18.78 -19.95
CA VAL A 228 12.17 -20.24 -19.81
C VAL A 228 13.20 -20.72 -18.79
N GLY A 229 12.97 -21.90 -18.22
CA GLY A 229 13.90 -22.55 -17.30
C GLY A 229 14.23 -21.72 -16.04
N MET A 230 15.51 -21.72 -15.66
CA MET A 230 16.00 -21.11 -14.41
C MET A 230 15.79 -19.59 -14.33
N ASP A 231 15.82 -18.89 -15.47
CA ASP A 231 15.61 -17.44 -15.49
C ASP A 231 14.15 -17.09 -15.15
N ARG A 232 13.19 -17.90 -15.59
CA ARG A 232 11.78 -17.75 -15.18
C ARG A 232 11.61 -17.96 -13.69
N VAL A 233 12.22 -19.01 -13.13
CA VAL A 233 12.15 -19.32 -11.69
C VAL A 233 12.72 -18.17 -10.85
N ARG A 234 13.89 -17.66 -11.22
CA ARG A 234 14.52 -16.51 -10.53
C ARG A 234 13.68 -15.25 -10.64
N CYS A 235 13.09 -15.01 -11.81
CA CYS A 235 12.19 -13.87 -12.01
C CYS A 235 10.97 -13.94 -11.11
N LEU A 236 10.29 -15.08 -11.06
CA LEU A 236 9.13 -15.28 -10.19
C LEU A 236 9.48 -15.13 -8.70
N ALA A 237 10.63 -15.64 -8.27
CA ALA A 237 11.08 -15.48 -6.89
C ALA A 237 11.33 -14.00 -6.53
N GLY A 238 12.01 -13.25 -7.40
CA GLY A 238 12.24 -11.81 -7.21
C GLY A 238 10.95 -10.98 -7.23
N GLU A 239 9.97 -11.34 -8.06
CA GLU A 239 8.65 -10.69 -8.11
C GLU A 239 7.84 -10.94 -6.83
N ARG A 240 7.83 -12.18 -6.30
CA ARG A 240 7.18 -12.46 -5.01
C ARG A 240 7.84 -11.69 -3.86
N GLU A 241 9.17 -11.64 -3.85
CA GLU A 241 9.90 -10.89 -2.82
C GLU A 241 9.57 -9.40 -2.84
N ILE A 242 9.61 -8.75 -4.02
CA ILE A 242 9.32 -7.32 -4.09
C ILE A 242 7.87 -7.02 -3.72
N ARG A 243 6.90 -7.87 -4.09
CA ARG A 243 5.49 -7.70 -3.72
C ARG A 243 5.29 -7.75 -2.21
N LYS A 244 5.92 -8.71 -1.52
CA LYS A 244 5.92 -8.77 -0.06
C LYS A 244 6.49 -7.51 0.58
N LEU A 245 7.60 -7.01 0.03
CA LEU A 245 8.21 -5.77 0.51
C LEU A 245 7.30 -4.56 0.26
N GLN A 246 6.63 -4.48 -0.90
CA GLN A 246 5.69 -3.42 -1.26
C GLN A 246 4.47 -3.42 -0.35
N THR A 247 3.90 -4.60 -0.07
CA THR A 247 2.80 -4.76 0.89
C THR A 247 3.21 -4.28 2.28
N GLN A 248 4.38 -4.70 2.77
CA GLN A 248 4.87 -4.25 4.07
C GLN A 248 5.15 -2.75 4.11
N TYR A 249 5.66 -2.18 3.02
CA TYR A 249 5.85 -0.73 2.89
C TYR A 249 4.51 0.01 3.02
N ALA A 250 3.49 -0.38 2.26
CA ALA A 250 2.19 0.28 2.26
C ALA A 250 1.52 0.20 3.65
N ILE A 251 1.56 -0.99 4.26
CA ILE A 251 1.07 -1.22 5.62
C ILE A 251 1.81 -0.33 6.63
N ASN A 252 3.14 -0.29 6.57
CA ASN A 252 3.94 0.50 7.49
C ASN A 252 3.69 2.00 7.32
N ASP A 253 3.41 2.47 6.10
CA ASP A 253 3.13 3.88 5.86
C ASP A 253 1.86 4.34 6.58
N CYS A 254 0.74 3.62 6.38
CA CYS A 254 -0.51 3.88 7.10
C CYS A 254 -0.33 3.78 8.63
N LEU A 255 0.28 2.70 9.11
CA LEU A 255 0.41 2.48 10.55
C LEU A 255 1.34 3.50 11.22
N SER A 256 2.36 3.99 10.50
CA SER A 256 3.24 5.03 11.02
C SER A 256 2.51 6.37 11.18
N LEU A 257 1.60 6.70 10.27
CA LEU A 257 0.73 7.87 10.38
C LEU A 257 -0.15 7.76 11.63
N THR A 258 -0.86 6.66 11.83
CA THR A 258 -1.68 6.46 13.04
C THR A 258 -0.84 6.46 14.31
N LYS A 259 0.38 5.94 14.28
CA LYS A 259 1.31 6.02 15.41
C LYS A 259 1.62 7.48 15.76
N LEU A 260 1.77 8.37 14.78
CA LEU A 260 2.01 9.81 14.99
C LEU A 260 0.76 10.60 15.38
N MET A 261 -0.42 10.19 14.93
CA MET A 261 -1.69 10.86 15.26
C MET A 261 -1.87 10.98 16.78
N PHE A 262 -1.52 9.93 17.53
CA PHE A 262 -1.73 9.93 18.97
C PHE A 262 -0.94 11.03 19.70
N PRO A 263 0.40 11.14 19.56
CA PRO A 263 1.13 12.25 20.14
C PRO A 263 0.67 13.63 19.67
N VAL A 264 0.37 13.79 18.39
CA VAL A 264 0.05 15.09 17.78
C VAL A 264 -1.32 15.59 18.18
N LEU A 265 -2.36 14.73 18.08
CA LEU A 265 -3.75 15.14 18.31
C LEU A 265 -4.14 15.17 19.79
N TYR A 266 -3.49 14.36 20.62
CA TYR A 266 -3.80 14.23 22.05
C TYR A 266 -2.70 14.81 22.94
N ASP A 267 -1.76 15.56 22.35
CA ASP A 267 -0.65 16.22 23.03
C ASP A 267 0.08 15.31 24.03
N TRP A 268 0.53 14.13 23.55
CA TRP A 268 1.22 13.20 24.45
C TRP A 268 2.55 13.77 24.93
N THR A 269 2.78 13.63 26.22
CA THR A 269 4.09 13.87 26.84
C THR A 269 5.13 12.85 26.35
N PRO A 270 6.43 13.19 26.42
CA PRO A 270 7.50 12.24 26.09
C PRO A 270 7.43 10.92 26.88
N GLU A 271 6.92 10.97 28.12
CA GLU A 271 6.70 9.78 28.94
C GLU A 271 5.58 8.90 28.40
N GLN A 272 4.45 9.48 27.99
CA GLN A 272 3.35 8.74 27.34
C GLN A 272 3.80 8.08 26.03
N VAL A 273 4.58 8.79 25.21
CA VAL A 273 5.21 8.23 24.00
C VAL A 273 6.05 7.00 24.35
N LYS A 274 6.94 7.11 25.34
CA LYS A 274 7.81 6.01 25.78
C LYS A 274 7.02 4.83 26.36
N ASN A 275 5.97 5.09 27.13
CA ASN A 275 5.12 4.06 27.73
C ASN A 275 4.32 3.31 26.67
N TYR A 276 3.83 4.00 25.64
CA TYR A 276 3.17 3.39 24.50
C TYR A 276 4.11 2.44 23.74
N GLU A 277 5.35 2.85 23.49
CA GLU A 277 6.34 1.98 22.83
C GLU A 277 6.68 0.74 23.63
N THR A 278 6.79 0.89 24.96
CA THR A 278 7.05 -0.22 25.87
C THR A 278 5.87 -1.20 25.89
N SER A 279 4.65 -0.68 25.87
CA SER A 279 3.41 -1.47 25.89
C SER A 279 3.26 -2.31 24.61
N LEU A 280 3.50 -1.71 23.44
CA LEU A 280 3.49 -2.42 22.15
C LEU A 280 4.52 -3.55 22.09
N GLN A 281 5.68 -3.38 22.73
CA GLN A 281 6.71 -4.42 22.81
C GLN A 281 6.30 -5.56 23.75
N SER A 282 5.62 -5.25 24.86
CA SER A 282 5.17 -6.23 25.84
C SER A 282 3.99 -7.09 25.37
N LEU A 283 3.23 -6.61 24.37
CA LEU A 283 2.09 -7.33 23.77
C LEU A 283 2.49 -8.48 22.82
N GLN A 284 3.77 -8.85 22.75
CA GLN A 284 4.21 -10.09 22.09
C GLN A 284 3.60 -11.32 22.81
N LEU A 285 2.36 -11.65 22.48
CA LEU A 285 1.72 -12.92 22.82
C LEU A 285 2.54 -14.09 22.25
N PRO A 286 2.51 -15.27 22.91
CA PRO A 286 3.17 -16.47 22.39
C PRO A 286 2.65 -16.73 20.98
N SER A 287 3.58 -16.90 20.05
CA SER A 287 3.37 -17.12 18.61
C SER A 287 2.09 -17.90 18.28
N LEU A 288 1.00 -17.17 17.99
CA LEU A 288 -0.12 -17.71 17.24
C LEU A 288 0.39 -17.88 15.81
N LYS A 289 0.45 -19.13 15.34
CA LYS A 289 0.70 -19.42 13.93
C LYS A 289 -0.36 -18.69 13.13
N LEU A 290 0.05 -17.73 12.30
CA LEU A 290 -0.82 -17.22 11.23
C LEU A 290 -1.15 -18.41 10.33
N GLU A 291 -2.36 -18.95 10.45
CA GLU A 291 -2.94 -19.75 9.38
C GLU A 291 -3.23 -18.78 8.23
N SER A 292 -2.48 -18.93 7.13
CA SER A 292 -2.80 -18.24 5.88
C SER A 292 -4.22 -18.62 5.49
N GLN A 293 -5.10 -17.64 5.35
CA GLN A 293 -6.51 -17.85 4.94
C GLN A 293 -6.67 -18.26 3.47
N TYR A 294 -5.62 -18.77 2.86
CA TYR A 294 -5.66 -19.53 1.63
C TYR A 294 -5.22 -20.94 2.02
N GLU A 295 -6.19 -21.81 2.27
CA GLU A 295 -5.92 -23.24 2.25
C GLU A 295 -5.26 -23.55 0.91
N ASP A 296 -4.06 -24.16 0.97
CA ASP A 296 -3.41 -24.77 -0.18
C ASP A 296 -4.43 -25.69 -0.86
N ILE A 297 -5.03 -25.22 -1.96
CA ILE A 297 -5.65 -26.11 -2.93
C ILE A 297 -4.46 -26.82 -3.56
N SER A 298 -4.16 -28.02 -3.05
CA SER A 298 -3.13 -28.90 -3.55
C SER A 298 -3.40 -29.20 -5.03
N ASP A 299 -2.48 -28.76 -5.90
CA ASP A 299 -2.36 -29.21 -7.28
C ASP A 299 -1.89 -30.67 -7.30
N ASP A 300 -2.78 -31.60 -6.99
CA ASP A 300 -2.66 -33.03 -7.33
C ASP A 300 -3.72 -33.35 -8.39
N GLU A 301 -3.55 -32.80 -9.60
CA GLU A 301 -4.14 -33.39 -10.81
C GLU A 301 -3.08 -33.60 -11.89
N ASP A 302 -2.70 -34.87 -11.98
CA ASP A 302 -2.07 -35.63 -13.05
C ASP A 302 -2.34 -35.06 -14.47
N MET A 303 -1.43 -34.21 -14.96
CA MET A 303 -1.41 -33.75 -16.35
C MET A 303 -0.86 -34.86 -17.25
N GLY A 304 -1.72 -35.83 -17.54
CA GLY A 304 -1.54 -36.81 -18.60
C GLY A 304 -1.28 -36.12 -19.94
N LEU A 305 -0.10 -36.39 -20.50
CA LEU A 305 0.34 -35.90 -21.81
C LEU A 305 -0.60 -36.41 -22.91
N ILE A 306 -1.35 -35.51 -23.55
CA ILE A 306 -2.02 -35.77 -24.82
C ILE A 306 -1.06 -35.39 -25.95
N PRO A 307 -0.76 -36.28 -26.92
CA PRO A 307 0.05 -35.91 -28.07
C PRO A 307 -0.78 -35.07 -29.05
N VAL A 308 -0.26 -33.89 -29.39
CA VAL A 308 -0.83 -33.03 -30.43
C VAL A 308 -0.50 -33.63 -31.80
N HIS A 309 -1.54 -34.15 -32.47
CA HIS A 309 -1.47 -34.52 -33.87
C HIS A 309 -1.71 -33.26 -34.71
N VAL A 310 -0.66 -32.79 -35.39
CA VAL A 310 -0.77 -31.71 -36.39
C VAL A 310 -1.35 -32.30 -37.66
N GLN A 311 -2.53 -31.84 -38.06
CA GLN A 311 -3.05 -32.01 -39.42
C GLN A 311 -3.18 -30.62 -40.05
N ASP A 312 -2.43 -30.44 -41.14
CA ASP A 312 -2.59 -29.36 -42.12
C ASP A 312 -3.94 -29.48 -42.83
N GLU A 313 -4.61 -28.36 -43.11
CA GLU A 313 -5.61 -28.17 -44.18
C GLU A 313 -5.96 -26.66 -44.34
N PRO A 314 -6.52 -26.22 -45.50
CA PRO A 314 -5.87 -25.19 -46.30
C PRO A 314 -6.64 -23.86 -46.46
N LEU A 315 -5.93 -22.93 -47.10
CA LEU A 315 -6.30 -21.59 -47.59
C LEU A 315 -7.72 -21.50 -48.20
N PHE A 316 -8.52 -20.57 -47.66
CA PHE A 316 -9.70 -20.01 -48.34
C PHE A 316 -9.48 -18.53 -48.67
N HIS A 317 -9.59 -18.22 -49.97
CA HIS A 317 -9.63 -16.87 -50.51
C HIS A 317 -10.95 -16.17 -50.14
N SER A 318 -10.88 -14.90 -49.75
CA SER A 318 -12.04 -13.99 -49.69
C SER A 318 -12.06 -13.05 -50.91
N PRO A 319 -13.24 -12.72 -51.47
CA PRO A 319 -13.36 -11.82 -52.61
C PRO A 319 -13.51 -10.34 -52.19
N VAL A 320 -13.09 -9.48 -53.13
CA VAL A 320 -13.13 -8.02 -53.13
C VAL A 320 -14.57 -7.47 -53.16
N PRO A 321 -14.89 -6.34 -52.51
CA PRO A 321 -16.13 -5.61 -52.75
C PRO A 321 -15.98 -4.59 -53.89
N VAL A 322 -17.01 -4.54 -54.73
CA VAL A 322 -17.23 -3.57 -55.81
C VAL A 322 -17.90 -2.32 -55.23
N GLU A 323 -17.41 -1.14 -55.63
CA GLU A 323 -18.00 0.17 -55.35
C GLU A 323 -19.34 0.37 -56.09
N VAL A 324 -20.26 1.09 -55.46
CA VAL A 324 -21.36 1.83 -56.10
C VAL A 324 -21.39 3.24 -55.53
#